data_AF-A0A8H5X063-F1
#
_entry.id   AF-A0A8H5X063-F1
#
_cell.length_a   1.000
_cell.length_b   1.000
_cell.length_c   1.000
_cell.angle_alpha   90.00
_cell.angle_beta   90.00
_cell.angle_gamma   90.00
#
_symmetry.space_group_name_H-M   'P 1'
#
loop_
_entity.id
_entity.type
_entity.pdbx_description
1 polymer ?
#
loop_
_entity_poly.entity_id
_entity_poly.type
_entity_poly.pdbx_seq_one_letter_code
_entity_poly.pdbx_strand_id
1 'polypeptide(L)'
;MSTDEQWATVKEIGLTFSYMNNDTIWGMWCDSYKGIYDRLDLFDQWYAVHKSPNDPDVTLAEEWGKYNRVVLDSAVRIYRDGWDWTFRKRRTNNMAQRFSPEEAKWQQIRGRNPKASVFHLKKSCPNLPPTTIV
;
A
#
# COMPACT_ATOMS: atom_id res chain seq x y z
N MET A 1 -4.37 -18.48 -13.97
CA MET A 1 -3.44 -17.42 -14.38
C MET A 1 -2.34 -18.02 -15.25
N SER A 2 -2.18 -17.56 -16.48
CA SER A 2 -1.09 -17.95 -17.38
C SER A 2 0.27 -17.42 -16.89
N THR A 3 1.37 -17.86 -17.51
CA THR A 3 2.71 -17.33 -17.23
C THR A 3 2.82 -15.84 -17.56
N ASP A 4 2.13 -15.37 -18.60
CA ASP A 4 2.14 -13.97 -19.03
C ASP A 4 1.35 -13.08 -18.05
N GLU A 5 0.18 -13.55 -17.60
CA GLU A 5 -0.60 -12.86 -16.57
C GLU A 5 0.18 -12.75 -15.25
N GLN A 6 0.93 -13.80 -14.87
CA GLN A 6 1.85 -13.76 -13.72
C GLN A 6 2.95 -12.71 -13.87
N TRP A 7 3.56 -12.60 -15.06
CA TRP A 7 4.58 -11.59 -15.33
C TRP A 7 4.00 -10.17 -15.36
N ALA A 8 2.79 -10.00 -15.88
CA ALA A 8 2.08 -8.73 -15.87
C ALA A 8 1.83 -8.26 -14.42
N THR A 9 1.31 -9.13 -13.56
CA THR A 9 1.10 -8.82 -12.13
C THR A 9 2.40 -8.41 -11.44
N VAL A 10 3.50 -9.12 -11.65
CA VAL A 10 4.81 -8.77 -11.07
C VAL A 10 5.31 -7.40 -11.56
N LYS A 11 5.15 -7.11 -12.85
CA LYS A 11 5.54 -5.84 -13.45
C LYS A 11 4.71 -4.69 -12.88
N GLU A 12 3.39 -4.86 -12.80
CA GLU A 12 2.47 -3.89 -12.22
C GLU A 12 2.80 -3.59 -10.75
N ILE A 13 3.02 -4.64 -9.94
CA ILE A 13 3.42 -4.48 -8.54
C ILE A 13 4.71 -3.63 -8.45
N GLY A 14 5.74 -3.98 -9.22
CA GLY A 14 7.02 -3.28 -9.21
C GLY A 14 6.90 -1.81 -9.62
N LEU A 15 6.10 -1.53 -10.66
CA LEU A 15 5.84 -0.17 -11.14
C LEU A 15 5.08 0.66 -10.10
N THR A 16 4.01 0.11 -9.51
CA THR A 16 3.20 0.81 -8.50
C THR A 16 4.01 1.20 -7.28
N PHE A 17 4.80 0.27 -6.71
CA PHE A 17 5.64 0.61 -5.56
C PHE A 17 6.82 1.51 -5.90
N SER A 18 7.40 1.39 -7.09
CA SER A 18 8.43 2.32 -7.55
C SER A 18 7.88 3.73 -7.73
N TYR A 19 6.66 3.85 -8.25
CA TYR A 19 5.98 5.12 -8.45
C TYR A 19 5.60 5.75 -7.11
N MET A 20 4.89 5.02 -6.25
CA MET A 20 4.42 5.54 -4.96
C MET A 20 5.56 5.81 -3.96
N ASN A 21 6.70 5.12 -4.07
CA ASN A 21 7.88 5.41 -3.26
C ASN A 21 8.82 6.45 -3.88
N ASN A 22 8.47 7.08 -5.01
CA ASN A 22 9.17 8.28 -5.47
C ASN A 22 8.87 9.46 -4.51
N ASP A 23 9.86 10.30 -4.18
CA ASP A 23 9.70 11.41 -3.21
C ASP A 23 8.71 12.46 -3.69
N THR A 24 8.79 12.85 -4.95
CA THR A 24 7.89 13.83 -5.56
C THR A 24 6.46 13.32 -5.57
N ILE A 25 6.25 12.07 -6.04
CA ILE A 25 4.91 11.49 -6.12
C ILE A 25 4.29 11.29 -4.74
N TRP A 26 5.08 10.79 -3.77
CA TRP A 26 4.60 10.67 -2.40
C TRP A 26 4.25 12.02 -1.80
N GLY A 27 5.07 13.06 -2.04
CA GLY A 27 4.80 14.42 -1.61
C GLY A 27 3.46 14.94 -2.16
N MET A 28 3.24 14.82 -3.47
CA MET A 28 1.98 15.23 -4.12
C MET A 28 0.75 14.50 -3.57
N TRP A 29 0.89 13.19 -3.32
CA TRP A 29 -0.18 12.41 -2.69
C TRP A 29 -0.43 12.89 -1.25
N CYS A 30 0.63 13.10 -0.48
CA CYS A 30 0.55 13.55 0.91
C CYS A 30 -0.06 14.96 1.02
N ASP A 31 0.29 15.87 0.11
CA ASP A 31 -0.30 17.21 0.03
C ASP A 31 -1.80 17.15 -0.26
N SER A 32 -2.21 16.26 -1.18
CA SER A 32 -3.63 16.06 -1.50
C SER A 32 -4.40 15.48 -0.31
N TYR A 33 -3.83 14.46 0.33
CA TYR A 33 -4.38 13.85 1.54
C TYR A 33 -4.55 14.88 2.66
N LYS A 34 -3.50 15.68 2.91
CA LYS A 34 -3.49 16.71 3.95
C LYS A 34 -4.50 17.81 3.65
N GLY A 35 -4.57 18.27 2.40
CA GLY A 35 -5.55 19.30 2.00
C GLY A 35 -7.00 18.89 2.30
N ILE A 36 -7.35 17.62 2.09
CA ILE A 36 -8.66 17.09 2.45
C ILE A 36 -8.79 16.97 3.97
N TYR A 37 -7.78 16.42 4.66
CA TYR A 37 -7.77 16.30 6.12
C TYR A 37 -8.04 17.64 6.80
N ASP A 38 -7.31 18.69 6.42
CA ASP A 38 -7.42 20.02 7.02
C ASP A 38 -8.82 20.62 6.81
N ARG A 39 -9.49 20.32 5.68
CA ARG A 39 -10.87 20.76 5.43
C ARG A 39 -11.89 20.02 6.29
N LEU A 40 -11.68 18.71 6.49
CA LEU A 40 -12.53 17.92 7.37
C LEU A 40 -12.34 18.32 8.83
N ASP A 41 -11.12 18.64 9.25
CA ASP A 41 -10.83 19.09 10.62
C ASP A 41 -11.51 20.44 10.93
N LEU A 42 -11.47 21.38 9.98
CA LEU A 42 -12.22 22.63 10.08
C LEU A 42 -13.73 22.39 10.20
N PHE A 43 -14.25 21.40 9.46
CA PHE A 43 -15.66 21.04 9.57
C PHE A 43 -15.98 20.41 10.92
N ASP A 44 -15.18 19.46 11.41
CA ASP A 44 -15.37 18.80 12.70
C ASP A 44 -15.41 19.83 13.84
N GLN A 45 -14.49 20.80 13.82
CA GLN A 45 -14.45 21.91 14.80
C GLN A 45 -15.68 22.81 14.73
N TRP A 46 -16.11 23.17 13.52
CA TRP A 46 -17.33 23.96 13.34
C TRP A 46 -18.56 23.19 13.81
N TYR A 47 -18.68 21.91 13.43
CA TYR A 47 -19.83 21.08 13.72
C TYR A 47 -19.98 20.80 15.21
N ALA A 48 -18.87 20.61 15.93
CA ALA A 48 -18.87 20.44 17.40
C ALA A 48 -19.56 21.61 18.14
N VAL A 49 -19.57 22.81 17.56
CA VAL A 49 -20.20 24.01 18.14
C VAL A 49 -21.62 24.24 17.62
N HIS A 50 -21.93 23.81 16.40
CA HIS A 50 -23.17 24.17 15.69
C HIS A 50 -24.17 23.03 15.53
N LYS A 51 -23.82 21.80 15.90
CA LYS A 51 -24.71 20.64 15.79
C LYS A 51 -25.93 20.77 16.71
N SER A 52 -27.03 20.12 16.33
CA SER A 52 -28.20 20.04 17.21
C SER A 52 -27.90 19.16 18.43
N PRO A 53 -28.62 19.32 19.56
CA PRO A 53 -28.37 18.50 20.75
C PRO A 53 -28.50 16.98 20.53
N ASN A 54 -29.30 16.56 19.55
CA ASN A 54 -29.54 15.16 19.22
C ASN A 54 -28.65 14.65 18.08
N ASP A 55 -27.83 15.51 17.48
CA ASP A 55 -26.95 15.12 16.41
C ASP A 55 -25.70 14.41 16.97
N PRO A 56 -25.24 13.32 16.33
CA PRO A 56 -24.06 12.60 16.76
C PRO A 56 -22.81 13.47 16.62
N ASP A 57 -21.79 13.21 17.43
CA ASP A 57 -20.46 13.75 17.17
C ASP A 57 -19.85 13.13 15.90
N VAL A 58 -19.04 13.91 15.20
CA VAL A 58 -18.31 13.47 14.01
C VAL A 58 -16.81 13.75 14.19
N THR A 59 -15.99 12.90 13.58
CA THR A 59 -14.52 13.00 13.59
C THR A 59 -13.99 12.70 12.19
N LEU A 60 -14.54 13.38 11.18
CA LEU A 60 -14.30 13.09 9.77
C LEU A 60 -12.82 13.17 9.39
N ALA A 61 -12.06 14.09 9.99
CA ALA A 61 -10.62 14.20 9.74
C ALA A 61 -9.89 12.92 10.20
N GLU A 62 -10.21 12.45 11.41
CA GLU A 62 -9.63 11.22 11.96
C GLU A 62 -10.04 10.00 11.13
N GLU A 63 -11.31 9.90 10.76
CA GLU A 63 -11.84 8.84 9.89
C GLU A 63 -11.17 8.84 8.51
N TRP A 64 -10.92 10.01 7.92
CA TRP A 64 -10.17 10.15 6.68
C TRP A 64 -8.74 9.63 6.78
N GLY A 65 -8.07 9.93 7.90
CA GLY A 65 -6.75 9.37 8.23
C GLY A 65 -6.78 7.84 8.31
N LYS A 66 -7.74 7.27 9.05
CA LYS A 66 -7.92 5.82 9.20
C LYS A 66 -8.22 5.15 7.86
N TYR A 67 -9.12 5.73 7.07
CA TYR A 67 -9.47 5.21 5.74
C TYR A 67 -8.25 5.13 4.83
N ASN A 68 -7.48 6.22 4.71
CA ASN A 68 -6.29 6.22 3.85
C ASN A 68 -5.24 5.23 4.33
N ARG A 69 -5.05 5.09 5.65
CA ARG A 69 -4.19 4.05 6.21
C ARG A 69 -4.64 2.66 5.77
N VAL A 70 -5.92 2.34 5.91
CA VAL A 70 -6.48 1.05 5.49
C VAL A 70 -6.28 0.81 3.99
N VAL A 71 -6.50 1.81 3.14
CA VAL A 71 -6.30 1.70 1.68
C VAL A 71 -4.85 1.39 1.33
N LEU A 72 -3.91 2.17 1.86
CA LEU A 72 -2.47 1.98 1.61
C LEU A 72 -1.97 0.63 2.12
N ASP A 73 -2.41 0.24 3.32
CA ASP A 73 -2.04 -1.05 3.90
C ASP A 73 -2.68 -2.21 3.11
N SER A 74 -3.93 -2.07 2.68
CA SER A 74 -4.59 -3.09 1.85
C SER A 74 -3.87 -3.30 0.53
N ALA A 75 -3.44 -2.21 -0.14
CA ALA A 75 -2.64 -2.30 -1.35
C ALA A 75 -1.36 -3.12 -1.11
N VAL A 76 -0.62 -2.82 -0.04
CA VAL A 76 0.57 -3.58 0.34
C VAL A 76 0.27 -5.07 0.55
N ARG A 77 -0.80 -5.41 1.28
CA ARG A 77 -1.18 -6.82 1.53
C ARG A 77 -1.52 -7.55 0.22
N ILE A 78 -2.40 -6.96 -0.60
CA ILE A 78 -2.83 -7.53 -1.89
C ILE A 78 -1.62 -7.81 -2.79
N TYR A 79 -0.70 -6.86 -2.88
CA TYR A 79 0.47 -7.01 -3.74
C TYR A 79 1.50 -8.00 -3.18
N ARG A 80 1.66 -8.10 -1.86
CA ARG A 80 2.44 -9.19 -1.24
C ARG A 80 1.84 -10.55 -1.54
N ASP A 81 0.52 -10.68 -1.42
CA ASP A 81 -0.17 -11.95 -1.66
C ASP A 81 -0.09 -12.34 -3.14
N GLY A 82 -0.27 -11.40 -4.06
CA GLY A 82 -0.09 -11.63 -5.50
C GLY A 82 1.33 -12.06 -5.85
N TRP A 83 2.32 -11.43 -5.22
CA TRP A 83 3.72 -11.81 -5.35
C TRP A 83 4.00 -13.23 -4.85
N ASP A 84 3.52 -13.55 -3.65
CA ASP A 84 3.69 -14.86 -3.02
C ASP A 84 2.99 -15.97 -3.83
N TRP A 85 1.79 -15.68 -4.33
CA TRP A 85 1.03 -16.57 -5.18
C TRP A 85 1.77 -16.87 -6.48
N THR A 86 2.26 -15.83 -7.16
CA THR A 86 3.02 -15.94 -8.42
C THR A 86 4.26 -16.81 -8.22
N PHE A 87 4.99 -16.57 -7.14
CA PHE A 87 6.17 -17.35 -6.79
C PHE A 87 5.84 -18.83 -6.52
N ARG A 88 4.81 -19.11 -5.71
CA ARG A 88 4.41 -20.49 -5.36
C ARG A 88 3.95 -21.27 -6.59
N LYS A 89 3.19 -20.64 -7.49
CA LYS A 89 2.68 -21.28 -8.71
C LYS A 89 3.76 -21.60 -9.73
N ARG A 90 4.80 -20.76 -9.86
CA ARG A 90 5.98 -21.12 -10.66
C ARG A 90 6.72 -22.32 -10.10
N ARG A 91 6.83 -22.41 -8.76
CA ARG A 91 7.44 -23.58 -8.10
C ARG A 91 6.67 -24.88 -8.37
N THR A 92 5.34 -24.82 -8.56
CA THR A 92 4.54 -26.01 -8.89
C THR A 92 4.60 -26.39 -10.37
N ASN A 93 4.82 -25.43 -11.28
CA ASN A 93 4.93 -25.71 -12.71
C ASN A 93 6.33 -26.19 -13.11
N ASN A 94 7.37 -25.82 -12.35
CA ASN A 94 8.74 -26.31 -12.52
C ASN A 94 9.08 -27.37 -11.45
N MET A 95 8.67 -28.62 -11.70
CA MET A 95 9.36 -29.81 -11.16
C MET A 95 10.77 -30.02 -11.79
N ALA A 96 11.23 -29.11 -12.65
CA ALA A 96 12.60 -29.08 -13.12
C ALA A 96 13.50 -28.43 -12.04
N GLN A 97 14.45 -29.19 -11.52
CA GLN A 97 15.38 -28.84 -10.43
C GLN A 97 16.32 -27.65 -10.70
N ARG A 98 16.12 -26.88 -11.78
CA ARG A 98 16.97 -25.75 -12.16
C ARG A 98 16.11 -24.52 -12.41
N PHE A 99 16.22 -23.55 -11.50
CA PHE A 99 15.76 -22.19 -11.73
C PHE A 99 16.47 -21.60 -12.96
N SER A 100 15.75 -20.88 -13.82
CA SER A 100 16.40 -20.01 -14.79
C SER A 100 17.27 -18.96 -14.05
N PRO A 101 18.28 -18.37 -14.70
CA PRO A 101 19.07 -17.28 -14.11
C PRO A 101 18.19 -16.13 -13.58
N GLU A 102 17.12 -15.81 -14.30
CA GLU A 102 16.11 -14.85 -13.87
C GLU A 102 15.41 -15.35 -12.62
N GLU A 103 14.85 -16.56 -12.62
CA GLU A 103 14.16 -17.14 -11.46
C GLU A 103 15.05 -17.22 -10.20
N ALA A 104 16.33 -17.52 -10.37
CA ALA A 104 17.31 -17.51 -9.29
C ALA A 104 17.53 -16.09 -8.74
N LYS A 105 17.61 -15.08 -9.62
CA LYS A 105 17.70 -13.67 -9.21
C LYS A 105 16.41 -13.22 -8.52
N TRP A 106 15.24 -13.65 -8.99
CA TRP A 106 13.94 -13.39 -8.35
C TRP A 106 13.84 -14.07 -6.98
N GLN A 107 14.32 -15.30 -6.84
CA GLN A 107 14.46 -15.98 -5.54
C GLN A 107 15.40 -15.23 -4.61
N GLN A 108 16.53 -14.76 -5.13
CA GLN A 108 17.50 -14.02 -4.34
C GLN A 108 16.92 -12.68 -3.86
N ILE A 109 16.14 -11.98 -4.68
CA ILE A 109 15.39 -10.78 -4.27
C ILE A 109 14.39 -11.12 -3.16
N ARG A 110 13.63 -12.22 -3.29
CA ARG A 110 12.69 -12.68 -2.24
C ARG A 110 13.39 -13.08 -0.95
N GLY A 111 14.46 -13.88 -1.04
CA GLY A 111 15.21 -14.41 0.10
C GLY A 111 16.10 -13.38 0.79
N ARG A 112 16.55 -12.34 0.06
CA ARG A 112 17.26 -11.17 0.61
C ARG A 112 16.30 -10.06 1.06
N ASN A 113 15.04 -10.05 0.61
CA ASN A 113 13.94 -9.27 1.17
C ASN A 113 12.89 -10.17 1.85
N PRO A 114 13.28 -11.01 2.83
CA PRO A 114 12.31 -11.86 3.55
C PRO A 114 11.30 -11.01 4.34
N LYS A 115 11.65 -9.74 4.59
CA LYS A 115 10.77 -8.69 5.09
C LYS A 115 10.56 -7.64 4.00
N ALA A 116 9.72 -7.94 3.01
CA ALA A 116 8.85 -7.01 2.30
C ALA A 116 9.30 -5.57 1.96
N SER A 117 10.60 -5.24 1.94
CA SER A 117 11.09 -3.87 1.87
C SER A 117 10.85 -3.21 0.50
N VAL A 118 10.52 -4.04 -0.50
CA VAL A 118 10.08 -3.67 -1.85
C VAL A 118 8.58 -3.34 -1.87
N PHE A 119 7.76 -4.02 -1.06
CA PHE A 119 6.31 -3.83 -0.93
C PHE A 119 5.99 -3.19 0.42
N HIS A 120 6.59 -2.03 0.64
CA HIS A 120 6.28 -1.16 1.75
C HIS A 120 6.24 0.27 1.22
N LEU A 121 5.28 1.03 1.70
CA LEU A 121 5.27 2.48 1.57
C LEU A 121 6.07 3.01 2.75
N LYS A 122 7.31 3.45 2.49
CA LYS A 122 8.29 3.74 3.56
C LYS A 122 8.18 5.14 4.14
N LYS A 123 7.15 5.90 3.78
CA LYS A 123 7.13 7.34 3.97
C LYS A 123 6.04 7.77 4.92
N SER A 124 6.41 8.66 5.84
CA SER A 124 5.48 9.33 6.73
C SER A 124 4.72 10.41 5.97
N CYS A 125 3.51 10.69 6.41
CA CYS A 125 2.74 11.86 6.03
C CYS A 125 2.08 12.40 7.32
N PRO A 126 2.10 13.71 7.60
CA PRO A 126 1.45 14.27 8.80
C PRO A 126 -0.01 13.85 8.88
N ASN A 127 -0.52 13.59 10.09
CA ASN A 127 -1.91 13.14 10.38
C ASN A 127 -2.30 11.76 9.82
N LEU A 128 -1.48 11.16 8.97
CA LEU A 128 -1.67 9.78 8.52
C LEU A 128 -1.21 8.82 9.64
N PRO A 129 -2.07 7.92 10.14
CA PRO A 129 -1.68 6.94 11.15
C PRO A 129 -0.49 6.08 10.67
N PRO A 130 0.30 5.49 11.59
CA PRO A 130 1.38 4.59 11.20
C PRO A 130 0.86 3.33 10.49
N THR A 131 1.71 2.71 9.66
CA THR A 131 1.40 1.41 9.02
C THR A 131 1.07 0.35 10.07
N THR A 132 0.04 -0.44 9.81
CA THR A 132 -0.36 -1.60 10.64
C THR A 132 0.27 -2.91 10.15
N ILE A 133 0.98 -2.85 9.04
CA ILE A 133 1.62 -4.02 8.43
C ILE A 133 2.99 -4.25 9.08
N VAL A 134 3.12 -5.43 9.68
CA VAL A 134 4.34 -5.97 10.30
C VAL A 134 5.24 -6.68 9.28
#